data_AF-A0A512DBK8-F1
#
_entry.id   AF-A0A512DBK8-F1
#
_cell.length_a   1.000
_cell.length_b   1.000
_cell.length_c   1.000
_cell.angle_alpha   90.00
_cell.angle_beta   90.00
_cell.angle_gamma   90.00
#
_symmetry.space_group_name_H-M   'P 1'
#
loop_
_entity.id
_entity.type
_entity.pdbx_description
1 polymer ?
#
loop_
_entity_poly.entity_id
_entity_poly.type
_entity_poly.pdbx_seq_one_letter_code
_entity_poly.pdbx_strand_id
1 'polypeptide(L)'
;MVEASRDAASLAVRLYGDPAEVRSSEGFVVHMHLAWLYLLHAEFTRDGADYRYWRRDNPRRLDKVDGEARRWELARSAKERWPNSEVPCERTSTFFIGLQNKVEHRFAGDQHGRQLARGRLGTRAVRQRHCSRLGQRP
;
A
#
# COMPACT_ATOMS: atom_id res chain seq x y z
N MET A 1 -20.34 -2.48 -3.67
CA MET A 1 -18.96 -2.20 -4.16
C MET A 1 -18.77 -0.71 -4.43
N VAL A 2 -19.77 -0.04 -5.01
CA VAL A 2 -19.76 1.43 -5.15
C VAL A 2 -19.65 2.13 -3.80
N GLU A 3 -20.32 1.61 -2.77
CA GLU A 3 -20.27 2.12 -1.39
C GLU A 3 -18.85 2.01 -0.83
N ALA A 4 -18.23 0.83 -0.95
CA ALA A 4 -16.84 0.61 -0.53
C ALA A 4 -15.85 1.54 -1.28
N SER A 5 -16.10 1.83 -2.56
CA SER A 5 -15.33 2.81 -3.31
C SER A 5 -15.45 4.22 -2.70
N ARG A 6 -16.67 4.66 -2.38
CA ARG A 6 -16.96 5.96 -1.75
C ARG A 6 -16.35 6.07 -0.35
N ASP A 7 -16.43 5.01 0.44
CA ASP A 7 -15.86 4.97 1.80
C ASP A 7 -14.34 5.07 1.75
N ALA A 8 -13.69 4.33 0.84
CA ALA A 8 -12.25 4.38 0.63
C ALA A 8 -11.80 5.78 0.17
N ALA A 9 -12.51 6.39 -0.79
CA ALA A 9 -12.20 7.75 -1.24
C ALA A 9 -12.36 8.78 -0.11
N SER A 10 -13.41 8.66 0.68
CA SER A 10 -13.67 9.55 1.82
C SER A 10 -12.61 9.40 2.90
N LEU A 11 -12.15 8.18 3.17
CA LEU A 11 -11.05 7.93 4.10
C LEU A 11 -9.73 8.51 3.59
N ALA A 12 -9.43 8.37 2.29
CA ALA A 12 -8.25 8.97 1.70
C ALA A 12 -8.19 10.49 1.94
N VAL A 13 -9.27 11.20 1.60
CA VAL A 13 -9.34 12.67 1.77
C VAL A 13 -9.17 13.08 3.23
N ARG A 14 -9.80 12.35 4.17
CA ARG A 14 -9.66 12.61 5.61
C ARG A 14 -8.21 12.44 6.08
N LEU A 15 -7.54 11.36 5.68
CA LEU A 15 -6.14 11.10 6.03
C LEU A 15 -5.21 12.20 5.49
N TYR A 16 -5.46 12.68 4.27
CA TYR A 16 -4.67 13.76 3.69
C TYR A 16 -4.86 15.10 4.41
N GLY A 17 -6.09 15.38 4.86
CA GLY A 17 -6.46 16.61 5.55
C GLY A 17 -6.03 16.67 7.01
N ASP A 18 -5.58 15.57 7.61
CA ASP A 18 -5.14 15.51 9.01
C ASP A 18 -3.64 15.85 9.14
N PRO A 19 -3.27 17.01 9.70
CA PRO A 19 -1.87 17.40 9.89
C PRO A 19 -1.16 16.59 10.98
N ALA A 20 -1.89 15.90 11.86
CA ALA A 20 -1.30 15.05 12.90
C ALA A 20 -0.88 13.67 12.35
N GLU A 21 -1.40 13.28 11.19
CA GLU A 21 -1.07 11.99 10.57
C GLU A 21 0.28 12.07 9.86
N VAL A 22 1.28 11.40 10.45
CA VAL A 22 2.68 11.40 10.00
C VAL A 22 2.81 10.87 8.57
N ARG A 23 1.92 9.97 8.14
CA ARG A 23 1.93 9.34 6.80
C ARG A 23 0.66 9.65 6.00
N SER A 24 0.10 10.84 6.19
CA SER A 24 -1.14 11.31 5.54
C SER A 24 -1.14 11.12 4.02
N SER A 25 -0.05 11.49 3.35
CA SER A 25 0.11 11.34 1.90
C SER A 25 0.08 9.88 1.43
N GLU A 26 0.66 8.96 2.19
CA GLU A 26 0.72 7.55 1.83
C GLU A 26 -0.63 6.87 2.08
N GLY A 27 -1.25 7.19 3.22
CA GLY A 27 -2.62 6.79 3.53
C GLY A 27 -3.59 7.24 2.45
N PHE A 28 -3.46 8.48 1.96
CA PHE A 28 -4.25 8.98 0.84
C PHE A 28 -4.07 8.13 -0.43
N VAL A 29 -2.82 7.86 -0.84
CA VAL A 29 -2.53 7.12 -2.08
C VAL A 29 -3.10 5.70 -2.02
N VAL A 30 -2.89 4.98 -0.92
CA VAL A 30 -3.38 3.60 -0.74
C VAL A 30 -4.91 3.56 -0.80
N HIS A 31 -5.58 4.47 -0.09
CA HIS A 31 -7.04 4.47 -0.05
C HIS A 31 -7.66 4.98 -1.37
N MET A 32 -7.02 5.92 -2.07
CA MET A 32 -7.45 6.31 -3.42
C MET A 32 -7.27 5.16 -4.42
N HIS A 33 -6.19 4.38 -4.31
CA HIS A 33 -5.99 3.19 -5.13
C HIS A 33 -7.13 2.18 -4.94
N LEU A 34 -7.51 1.89 -3.69
CA LEU A 34 -8.63 1.01 -3.38
C LEU A 34 -9.97 1.56 -3.89
N ALA A 35 -10.19 2.87 -3.76
CA ALA A 35 -11.41 3.52 -4.25
C ALA A 35 -11.59 3.30 -5.76
N TRP A 36 -10.54 3.54 -6.56
CA TRP A 36 -10.57 3.30 -8.01
C TRP A 36 -10.75 1.82 -8.36
N LEU A 37 -10.07 0.92 -7.64
CA LEU A 37 -10.21 -0.51 -7.84
C LEU A 37 -11.66 -0.97 -7.65
N TYR A 38 -12.29 -0.56 -6.55
CA TYR A 38 -13.68 -0.92 -6.24
C TYR A 38 -14.67 -0.28 -7.21
N LEU A 39 -14.37 0.93 -7.70
CA LEU A 39 -15.20 1.58 -8.71
C LEU A 39 -15.21 0.79 -10.02
N LEU A 40 -14.02 0.40 -10.51
CA LEU A 40 -13.89 -0.38 -11.74
C LEU A 40 -14.48 -1.78 -11.59
N HIS A 41 -14.27 -2.44 -10.44
CA HIS A 41 -14.92 -3.74 -10.18
C HIS A 41 -16.44 -3.62 -10.14
N ALA A 42 -16.98 -2.54 -9.56
CA ALA A 42 -18.42 -2.29 -9.59
C ALA A 42 -18.94 -2.08 -11.02
N GLU A 43 -18.19 -1.35 -11.85
CA GLU A 43 -18.51 -1.17 -13.28
C GLU A 43 -18.50 -2.51 -14.01
N PHE A 44 -17.45 -3.32 -13.87
CA PHE A 44 -17.37 -4.63 -14.51
C PHE A 44 -18.45 -5.60 -14.04
N THR A 45 -18.78 -5.58 -12.74
CA THR A 45 -19.90 -6.36 -12.22
C THR A 45 -21.24 -5.90 -12.81
N ARG A 46 -21.47 -4.59 -12.96
CA ARG A 46 -22.66 -4.05 -13.62
C ARG A 46 -22.74 -4.49 -15.09
N ASP A 47 -21.61 -4.48 -15.77
CA ASP A 47 -21.53 -4.77 -17.21
C ASP A 47 -21.39 -6.27 -17.52
N GLY A 48 -21.36 -7.13 -16.49
CA GLY A 48 -21.25 -8.59 -16.63
C GLY A 48 -19.87 -9.08 -17.09
N ALA A 49 -18.83 -8.25 -17.03
CA ALA A 49 -17.49 -8.60 -17.42
C ALA A 49 -16.80 -9.51 -16.39
N ASP A 50 -16.11 -10.55 -16.86
CA ASP A 50 -15.34 -11.45 -15.99
C ASP A 50 -13.93 -10.89 -15.75
N TYR A 51 -13.73 -10.26 -14.59
CA TYR A 51 -12.46 -9.67 -14.17
C TYR A 51 -11.65 -10.59 -13.23
N ARG A 52 -11.80 -11.92 -13.37
CA ARG A 52 -11.02 -12.91 -12.60
C ARG A 52 -9.80 -13.40 -13.38
N TYR A 53 -8.82 -13.90 -12.64
CA TYR A 53 -7.67 -14.59 -13.21
C TYR A 53 -7.99 -16.06 -13.45
N TRP A 54 -7.68 -16.53 -14.65
CA TRP A 54 -7.70 -17.94 -15.02
C TRP A 54 -6.28 -18.50 -14.96
N ARG A 55 -6.17 -19.77 -14.59
CA ARG A 55 -4.90 -20.48 -14.53
C ARG A 55 -4.28 -20.59 -15.92
N ARG A 56 -2.99 -20.29 -16.03
CA ARG A 56 -2.25 -20.40 -17.30
C ARG A 56 -2.11 -21.85 -17.77
N ASP A 57 -1.94 -22.77 -16.83
CA ASP A 57 -1.83 -24.22 -17.04
C ASP A 57 -3.19 -24.88 -17.34
N ASN A 58 -4.29 -24.28 -16.88
CA ASN A 58 -5.63 -24.82 -17.10
C ASN A 58 -6.67 -23.70 -17.20
N PRO A 59 -7.07 -23.30 -18.43
CA PRO A 59 -8.00 -22.20 -18.64
C PRO A 59 -9.42 -22.48 -18.16
N ARG A 60 -9.75 -23.70 -17.73
CA ARG A 60 -11.04 -24.05 -17.11
C ARG A 60 -11.04 -23.84 -15.59
N ARG A 61 -9.90 -23.49 -14.99
CA ARG A 61 -9.77 -23.28 -13.54
C ARG A 61 -9.37 -21.85 -13.23
N LEU A 62 -10.01 -21.27 -12.22
CA LEU A 62 -9.66 -19.96 -11.71
C LEU A 62 -8.36 -20.03 -10.90
N ASP A 63 -7.55 -18.99 -11.03
CA ASP A 63 -6.47 -18.70 -10.09
C ASP A 63 -7.11 -18.27 -8.76
N LYS A 64 -6.61 -18.80 -7.65
CA LYS A 64 -7.21 -18.58 -6.33
C LYS A 64 -6.15 -18.17 -5.33
N VAL A 65 -6.51 -17.21 -4.48
CA VAL A 65 -5.72 -16.79 -3.31
C VAL A 65 -6.63 -16.98 -2.11
N ASP A 66 -6.16 -17.72 -1.11
CA ASP A 66 -6.90 -18.03 0.14
C ASP A 66 -8.31 -18.59 -0.09
N GLY A 67 -8.49 -19.38 -1.16
CA GLY A 67 -9.76 -20.03 -1.50
C GLY A 67 -10.70 -19.21 -2.38
N GLU A 68 -10.48 -17.90 -2.50
CA GLU A 68 -11.24 -16.99 -3.35
C GLU A 68 -10.62 -16.84 -4.74
N ALA A 69 -11.46 -16.58 -5.76
CA ALA A 69 -10.97 -16.29 -7.10
C ALA A 69 -10.17 -14.98 -7.10
N ARG A 70 -8.94 -15.03 -7.59
CA ARG A 70 -8.10 -13.85 -7.72
C ARG A 70 -8.71 -12.91 -8.76
N ARG A 71 -8.91 -11.66 -8.39
CA ARG A 71 -9.48 -10.60 -9.24
C ARG A 71 -8.36 -9.73 -9.83
N TRP A 72 -8.65 -9.06 -10.93
CA TRP A 72 -7.72 -8.09 -11.52
C TRP A 72 -7.41 -6.96 -10.54
N GLU A 73 -6.13 -6.58 -10.49
CA GLU A 73 -5.64 -5.38 -9.81
C GLU A 73 -5.98 -4.12 -10.60
N LEU A 74 -5.74 -2.94 -10.01
CA LEU A 74 -6.11 -1.66 -10.60
C LEU A 74 -5.43 -1.43 -11.95
N ALA A 75 -4.15 -1.78 -12.07
CA ALA A 75 -3.39 -1.60 -13.31
C ALA A 75 -4.03 -2.34 -14.49
N ARG A 76 -4.34 -3.62 -14.31
CA ARG A 76 -5.02 -4.42 -15.33
C ARG A 76 -6.45 -3.93 -15.58
N SER A 77 -7.19 -3.60 -14.52
CA SER A 77 -8.55 -3.09 -14.61
C SER A 77 -8.60 -1.79 -15.43
N ALA A 78 -7.67 -0.86 -15.17
CA ALA A 78 -7.56 0.39 -15.92
C ALA A 78 -7.20 0.14 -17.38
N LYS A 79 -6.27 -0.77 -17.67
CA LYS A 79 -5.89 -1.13 -19.04
C LYS A 79 -7.03 -1.74 -19.83
N GLU A 80 -7.84 -2.60 -19.21
CA GLU A 80 -9.02 -3.17 -19.88
C GLU A 80 -10.08 -2.09 -20.15
N ARG A 81 -10.32 -1.22 -19.15
CA ARG A 81 -11.34 -0.17 -19.25
C ARG A 81 -10.98 0.91 -20.27
N TRP A 82 -9.68 1.20 -20.36
CA TRP A 82 -9.09 2.27 -21.17
C TRP A 82 -7.89 1.71 -21.95
N PRO A 83 -8.13 1.02 -23.07
CA PRO A 83 -7.04 0.44 -23.87
C PRO A 83 -6.15 1.50 -24.53
N ASN A 84 -6.65 2.73 -24.70
CA ASN A 84 -5.90 3.87 -25.23
C ASN A 84 -5.43 4.77 -24.07
N SER A 85 -4.12 4.90 -23.86
CA SER A 85 -3.50 5.55 -22.68
C SER A 85 -3.60 7.09 -22.63
N GLU A 86 -4.46 7.70 -23.45
CA GLU A 86 -4.62 9.16 -23.48
C GLU A 86 -5.68 9.67 -22.51
N VAL A 87 -6.42 8.76 -21.85
CA VAL A 87 -7.46 9.12 -20.91
C VAL A 87 -6.85 9.54 -19.56
N PRO A 88 -7.19 10.74 -19.03
CA PRO A 88 -6.64 11.23 -17.77
C PRO A 88 -6.77 10.26 -16.58
N CYS A 89 -7.86 9.49 -16.53
CA CYS A 89 -8.11 8.52 -15.45
C CYS A 89 -7.09 7.37 -15.40
N GLU A 90 -6.62 6.89 -16.56
CA GLU A 90 -5.55 5.88 -16.63
C GLU A 90 -4.26 6.47 -16.07
N ARG A 91 -3.89 7.67 -16.52
CA ARG A 91 -2.68 8.37 -16.07
C ARG A 91 -2.70 8.67 -14.58
N THR A 92 -3.86 9.02 -14.00
CA THR A 92 -4.02 9.22 -12.55
C THR A 92 -3.81 7.93 -11.77
N SER A 93 -4.36 6.81 -12.24
CA SER A 93 -4.21 5.51 -11.59
C SER A 93 -2.76 4.99 -11.69
N THR A 94 -2.14 5.12 -12.85
CA THR A 94 -0.72 4.79 -13.09
C THR A 94 0.22 5.69 -12.28
N PHE A 95 -0.11 6.98 -12.13
CA PHE A 95 0.60 7.91 -11.24
C PHE A 95 0.56 7.44 -9.77
N PHE A 96 -0.61 7.06 -9.25
CA PHE A 96 -0.73 6.57 -7.87
C PHE A 96 0.05 5.28 -7.62
N ILE A 97 0.04 4.35 -8.57
CA ILE A 97 0.82 3.11 -8.50
C ILE A 97 2.33 3.41 -8.45
N GLY A 98 2.81 4.30 -9.33
CA GLY A 98 4.23 4.70 -9.34
C GLY A 98 4.65 5.46 -8.08
N LEU A 99 3.75 6.27 -7.51
CA LEU A 99 4.00 7.00 -6.27
C LEU A 99 4.07 6.04 -5.07
N GLN A 100 3.19 5.04 -5.01
CA GLN A 100 3.22 4.01 -3.96
C GLN A 100 4.55 3.23 -3.96
N ASN A 101 5.03 2.79 -5.13
CA ASN A 101 6.31 2.07 -5.23
C ASN A 101 7.47 2.93 -4.70
N LYS A 102 7.50 4.23 -5.03
CA LYS A 102 8.55 5.15 -4.54
C LYS A 102 8.48 5.40 -3.05
N VAL A 103 7.27 5.49 -2.50
CA VAL A 103 7.02 5.58 -1.06
C VAL A 103 7.58 4.33 -0.37
N GLU A 104 7.17 3.13 -0.79
CA GLU A 104 7.63 1.86 -0.20
C GLU A 104 9.17 1.72 -0.20
N HIS A 105 9.83 2.05 -1.32
CA HIS A 105 11.29 1.95 -1.42
C HIS A 105 12.05 3.01 -0.60
N ARG A 106 11.49 4.22 -0.42
CA ARG A 106 12.12 5.27 0.41
C ARG A 106 12.15 4.87 1.89
N PHE A 107 11.18 4.08 2.37
CA PHE A 107 11.14 3.60 3.75
C PHE A 107 12.03 2.39 4.03
N ALA A 108 12.28 1.51 3.05
CA ALA A 108 13.23 0.40 3.22
C ALA A 108 14.64 0.91 3.59
N GLY A 109 15.04 2.07 3.06
CA GLY A 109 16.29 2.75 3.40
C GLY A 109 16.26 3.42 4.79
N ASP A 110 15.17 4.10 5.15
CA ASP A 110 15.07 4.85 6.42
C ASP A 110 14.93 3.92 7.64
N GLN A 111 14.23 2.78 7.50
CA GLN A 111 14.11 1.80 8.58
C GLN A 111 15.44 1.10 8.89
N HIS A 112 16.24 0.76 7.87
CA HIS A 112 17.60 0.23 8.08
C HIS A 112 18.48 1.24 8.83
N GLY A 113 18.38 2.54 8.50
CA GLY A 113 19.12 3.60 9.20
C GLY A 113 18.75 3.73 10.68
N ARG A 114 17.44 3.70 11.00
CA ARG A 114 16.96 3.82 12.39
C ARG A 114 17.23 2.57 13.24
N GLN A 115 17.16 1.37 12.66
CA GLN A 115 17.51 0.11 13.34
C GLN A 115 18.99 0.09 13.72
N LEU A 116 19.88 0.54 12.83
CA LEU A 116 21.33 0.66 13.07
C LEU A 116 21.67 1.74 14.12
N ALA A 117 20.94 2.87 14.12
CA ALA A 117 21.11 3.93 15.13
C ALA A 117 20.70 3.47 16.54
N ARG A 118 19.62 2.69 16.67
CA ARG A 118 19.19 2.10 17.96
C ARG A 118 20.18 1.05 18.50
N GLY A 119 20.85 0.29 17.62
CA GLY A 119 21.89 -0.66 18.02
C GLY A 119 23.13 -0.03 18.65
N ARG A 120 23.50 1.19 18.23
CA ARG A 120 24.67 1.94 18.78
C ARG A 120 24.41 2.61 20.13
N LEU A 121 23.15 2.89 20.47
CA LEU A 121 22.78 3.48 21.77
C LEU A 121 22.75 2.43 22.89
N GLY A 122 22.47 1.16 22.58
CA GLY A 122 22.47 0.06 23.55
C GLY A 122 23.86 -0.28 24.11
N THR A 123 24.92 -0.12 23.31
CA THR A 123 26.30 -0.45 23.72
C THR A 123 26.94 0.61 24.63
N ARG A 124 26.49 1.87 24.54
CA ARG A 124 27.03 2.97 25.38
C ARG A 124 26.46 2.95 26.81
N ALA A 125 25.22 2.48 26.99
CA ALA A 125 24.54 2.43 28.29
C ALA A 125 25.03 1.29 29.21
N VAL A 126 25.64 0.23 28.67
CA VAL A 126 26.19 -0.88 29.46
C VAL A 126 27.54 -0.51 30.09
N ARG A 127 28.33 0.35 29.44
CA ARG A 127 29.69 0.69 29.90
C ARG A 127 29.72 1.65 31.11
N GLN A 128 28.68 2.45 31.32
CA GLN A 128 28.60 3.37 32.46
C GLN A 128 28.15 2.70 33.77
N ARG A 129 27.37 1.61 33.71
CA ARG A 129 26.89 0.91 34.93
C ARG A 129 27.98 0.10 35.62
N HIS A 130 29.09 -0.19 34.95
CA HIS A 130 30.17 -0.98 35.53
C HIS A 130 31.17 -0.13 36.35
N CYS A 131 31.27 1.18 36.08
CA CYS A 131 32.19 2.06 36.80
C CYS A 131 31.64 2.54 38.16
N SER A 132 30.30 2.57 38.32
CA SER A 132 29.65 3.04 39.55
C SER A 132 29.56 2.01 40.68
N ARG A 133 29.96 0.74 40.45
CA ARG A 133 29.85 -0.36 41.43
C ARG A 133 31.14 -0.70 42.18
N LEU A 134 32.25 -0.02 41.88
CA LEU A 134 33.55 -0.26 42.54
C LEU A 134 33.90 0.79 43.61
N GLY A 135 33.04 1.77 43.88
CA GLY A 135 33.31 2.90 44.77
C GLY A 135 32.64 2.90 46.13
N GLN A 136 31.96 1.83 46.54
CA GLN A 136 31.32 1.75 47.86
C GLN A 136 31.60 0.39 48.51
N ARG A 137 32.69 0.34 49.29
CA ARG A 137 32.91 -0.64 50.35
C ARG A 137 33.03 0.15 51.67
N PRO A 138 32.28 -0.16 52.73
CA PRO A 138 32.82 -0.03 54.08
C PRO A 138 33.85 -1.14 54.35
#